data_AF-A0A060BJ66-F1
#
_entry.id   AF-A0A060BJ66-F1
#
_cell.length_a   1.000
_cell.length_b   1.000
_cell.length_c   1.000
_cell.angle_alpha   90.00
_cell.angle_beta   90.00
_cell.angle_gamma   90.00
#
_symmetry.space_group_name_H-M   'P 1'
#
loop_
_entity.id
_entity.type
_entity.pdbx_description
1 polymer ?
#
loop_
_entity_poly.entity_id
_entity_poly.type
_entity_poly.pdbx_seq_one_letter_code
_entity_poly.pdbx_strand_id
1 'polypeptide(L)'
;SGSAGEISIHGLNLDWHRFNTAQVTDFCRHEIAPLKAANADLPVTTNFMEYFYDYDYWQLAQTLDFISWDSYPMWHRDKDETTLACYTAMYHDMMRSLKGGKPFVLMESTPSTTNWQPTSKLKKPGM
;
A
#
# COMPACT_ATOMS: atom_id res chain seq x y z
N SER A 1 -6.11 31.73 -4.95
CA SER A 1 -5.70 31.52 -6.35
C SER A 1 -4.36 30.80 -6.38
N GLY A 2 -4.36 29.47 -6.25
CA GLY A 2 -3.14 28.68 -6.57
C GLY A 2 -2.91 28.80 -8.07
N SER A 3 -1.71 29.20 -8.49
CA SER A 3 -1.45 29.48 -9.89
C SER A 3 -1.48 28.16 -10.67
N ALA A 4 -2.17 28.17 -11.82
CA ALA A 4 -2.19 27.04 -12.75
C ALA A 4 -0.80 26.67 -13.33
N GLY A 5 0.26 27.38 -12.92
CA GLY A 5 1.64 27.17 -13.34
C GLY A 5 2.37 26.05 -12.60
N GLU A 6 1.97 25.69 -11.37
CA GLU A 6 2.60 24.58 -10.63
C GLU A 6 2.31 23.23 -11.30
N ILE A 7 1.09 23.05 -11.79
CA ILE A 7 0.64 21.79 -12.43
C ILE A 7 1.21 21.60 -13.85
N SER A 8 1.72 22.67 -14.49
CA SER A 8 2.20 22.63 -15.88
C SER A 8 3.69 22.33 -16.02
N ILE A 9 4.46 22.34 -14.93
CA ILE A 9 5.87 21.93 -14.93
C ILE A 9 5.96 20.48 -14.49
N HIS A 10 5.85 19.55 -15.45
CA HIS A 10 5.85 18.11 -15.16
C HIS A 10 7.06 17.63 -14.34
N GLY A 11 8.24 18.23 -14.56
CA GLY A 11 9.43 17.92 -13.76
C GLY A 11 9.29 18.27 -12.28
N LEU A 12 8.70 19.45 -11.98
CA LEU A 12 8.45 19.88 -10.60
C LEU A 12 7.48 18.95 -9.89
N ASN A 13 6.39 18.56 -10.55
CA ASN A 13 5.41 17.63 -9.97
C ASN A 13 6.03 16.26 -9.70
N LEU A 14 6.81 15.73 -10.65
CA LEU A 14 7.51 14.45 -10.46
C LEU A 14 8.50 14.52 -9.29
N ASP A 15 9.27 15.60 -9.18
CA ASP A 15 10.22 15.79 -8.09
C ASP A 15 9.52 16.02 -6.74
N TRP A 16 8.34 16.64 -6.73
CA TRP A 16 7.51 16.74 -5.53
C TRP A 16 7.05 15.35 -5.03
N HIS A 17 6.61 14.46 -5.92
CA HIS A 17 6.28 13.08 -5.54
C HIS A 17 7.49 12.30 -5.01
N ARG A 18 8.66 12.46 -5.65
CA ARG A 18 9.92 11.88 -5.17
C ARG A 18 10.31 12.42 -3.79
N PHE A 19 10.17 13.73 -3.59
CA PHE A 19 10.42 14.38 -2.31
C PHE A 19 9.50 13.84 -1.21
N ASN A 20 8.19 13.74 -1.47
CA ASN A 20 7.25 13.19 -0.49
C ASN A 20 7.59 11.74 -0.12
N THR A 21 7.94 10.91 -1.10
CA THR A 21 8.39 9.53 -0.83
C THR A 21 9.65 9.52 0.04
N ALA A 22 10.63 10.36 -0.27
CA ALA A 22 11.86 10.46 0.51
C ALA A 22 11.58 10.89 1.95
N GLN A 23 10.70 11.87 2.16
CA GLN A 23 10.31 12.34 3.49
C GLN A 23 9.61 11.25 4.31
N VAL A 24 8.65 10.51 3.73
CA VAL A 24 7.98 9.41 4.44
C VAL A 24 8.93 8.25 4.72
N THR A 25 9.82 7.95 3.79
CA THR A 25 10.85 6.92 3.98
C THR A 25 11.77 7.30 5.13
N ASP A 26 12.20 8.56 5.20
CA ASP A 26 13.06 9.06 6.28
C ASP A 26 12.33 9.07 7.62
N PHE A 27 11.08 9.52 7.64
CA PHE A 27 10.23 9.46 8.83
C PHE A 27 10.09 8.03 9.36
N CYS A 28 9.80 7.07 8.48
CA CYS A 28 9.73 5.65 8.84
C CYS A 28 11.04 5.14 9.44
N ARG A 29 12.21 5.52 8.90
CA ARG A 29 13.51 5.16 9.50
C ARG A 29 13.68 5.73 10.90
N HIS A 30 13.26 6.98 11.12
CA HIS A 30 13.34 7.61 12.44
C HIS A 30 12.46 6.90 13.48
N GLU A 31 11.27 6.43 13.10
CA GLU A 31 10.41 5.63 13.99
C GLU A 31 10.99 4.23 14.26
N ILE A 32 11.61 3.61 13.26
CA ILE A 32 12.23 2.28 13.38
C ILE A 32 13.47 2.31 14.29
N ALA A 33 14.27 3.39 14.22
CA ALA A 33 15.55 3.49 14.92
C ALA A 33 15.50 3.16 16.42
N PRO A 34 14.61 3.77 17.24
CA PRO A 34 14.51 3.43 18.67
C PRO A 34 14.03 1.99 18.91
N LEU A 35 13.15 1.45 18.05
CA LEU A 35 12.67 0.06 18.17
C LEU A 35 13.83 -0.93 17.96
N LYS A 36 14.64 -0.72 16.92
CA LYS A 36 15.81 -1.55 16.63
C LYS A 36 16.93 -1.37 17.65
N ALA A 37 17.09 -0.17 18.23
CA ALA A 37 18.02 0.06 19.32
C ALA A 37 17.64 -0.71 20.59
N ALA A 38 16.34 -0.86 20.86
CA ALA A 38 15.84 -1.64 21.99
C ALA A 38 15.90 -3.16 21.74
N ASN A 39 15.56 -3.61 20.53
CA ASN A 39 15.69 -4.99 20.11
C ASN A 39 15.81 -5.09 18.58
N ALA A 40 17.00 -5.41 18.09
CA ALA A 40 17.28 -5.49 16.66
C ALA A 40 16.59 -6.69 15.97
N ASP A 41 16.26 -7.74 16.71
CA ASP A 41 15.73 -9.00 16.18
C ASP A 41 14.23 -8.94 15.85
N LEU A 42 13.48 -7.96 16.40
CA LEU A 42 12.06 -7.81 16.09
C LEU A 42 11.87 -7.28 14.67
N PRO A 43 11.09 -7.96 13.81
CA PRO A 43 10.86 -7.50 12.44
C PRO A 43 9.91 -6.30 12.42
N VAL A 44 10.12 -5.38 11.48
CA VAL A 44 9.28 -4.19 11.29
C VAL A 44 8.65 -4.17 9.89
N THR A 45 7.39 -3.74 9.86
CA THR A 45 6.62 -3.45 8.65
C THR A 45 5.76 -2.21 8.86
N THR A 46 5.19 -1.71 7.79
CA THR A 46 4.01 -0.83 7.80
C THR A 46 3.05 -1.34 6.72
N ASN A 47 1.75 -1.16 6.91
CA ASN A 47 0.73 -1.65 5.99
C ASN A 47 0.59 -0.74 4.76
N PHE A 48 0.80 -1.31 3.58
CA PHE A 48 0.57 -0.65 2.30
C PHE A 48 -0.89 -0.73 1.87
N MET A 49 -1.29 0.13 0.94
CA MET A 49 -2.66 0.25 0.46
C MET A 49 -2.76 -0.06 -1.04
N GLU A 50 -3.92 -0.54 -1.45
CA GLU A 50 -4.32 -0.60 -2.86
C GLU A 50 -4.42 0.82 -3.44
N TYR A 51 -4.06 1.01 -4.72
CA TYR A 51 -4.20 2.31 -5.42
C TYR A 51 -3.48 3.50 -4.74
N PHE A 52 -2.39 3.23 -4.02
CA PHE A 52 -1.67 4.28 -3.34
C PHE A 52 -0.59 4.90 -4.25
N TYR A 53 -0.86 6.11 -4.71
CA TYR A 53 -0.02 6.82 -5.69
C TYR A 53 0.87 7.89 -5.10
N ASP A 54 0.74 8.17 -3.80
CA ASP A 54 1.44 9.30 -3.19
C ASP A 54 2.92 8.99 -2.96
N TYR A 55 3.27 7.71 -2.69
CA TYR A 55 4.64 7.27 -2.39
C TYR A 55 5.09 6.13 -3.31
N ASP A 56 6.36 6.13 -3.68
CA ASP A 56 7.00 4.97 -4.31
C ASP A 56 7.30 3.88 -3.27
N TYR A 57 6.49 2.81 -3.31
CA TYR A 57 6.64 1.66 -2.42
C TYR A 57 7.93 0.86 -2.63
N TRP A 58 8.60 0.95 -3.78
CA TRP A 58 9.92 0.32 -3.94
C TRP A 58 10.97 1.02 -3.09
N GLN A 59 10.88 2.34 -2.95
CA GLN A 59 11.77 3.10 -2.07
C GLN A 59 11.42 2.85 -0.59
N LEU A 60 10.14 2.93 -0.23
CA LEU A 60 9.70 2.72 1.15
C LEU A 60 9.98 1.28 1.62
N ALA A 61 9.78 0.28 0.77
CA ALA A 61 10.05 -1.13 1.09
C ALA A 61 11.51 -1.37 1.51
N GLN A 62 12.48 -0.53 1.13
CA GLN A 62 13.89 -0.72 1.51
C GLN A 62 14.11 -0.59 3.01
N THR A 63 13.25 0.13 3.75
CA THR A 63 13.40 0.34 5.20
C THR A 63 12.76 -0.76 6.04
N LEU A 64 11.89 -1.59 5.43
CA LEU A 64 11.09 -2.60 6.12
C LEU A 64 11.77 -3.97 6.09
N ASP A 65 11.51 -4.82 7.09
CA ASP A 65 12.02 -6.20 7.11
C ASP A 65 11.17 -7.13 6.22
N PHE A 66 9.85 -6.92 6.22
CA PHE A 66 8.89 -7.64 5.41
C PHE A 66 7.75 -6.72 4.95
N ILE A 67 7.04 -7.14 3.90
CA ILE A 67 5.94 -6.37 3.33
C ILE A 67 4.63 -6.80 3.96
N SER A 68 3.78 -5.82 4.25
CA SER A 68 2.39 -6.05 4.58
C SER A 68 1.51 -5.05 3.86
N TRP A 69 0.25 -5.43 3.61
CA TRP A 69 -0.71 -4.54 2.95
C TRP A 69 -2.15 -4.88 3.31
N ASP A 70 -3.03 -3.93 3.01
CA ASP A 70 -4.45 -4.00 3.28
C ASP A 70 -5.24 -4.20 1.99
N SER A 71 -6.14 -5.18 1.98
CA SER A 71 -6.91 -5.54 0.79
C SER A 71 -8.41 -5.49 1.05
N TYR A 72 -9.08 -4.58 0.33
CA TYR A 72 -10.52 -4.35 0.42
C TYR A 72 -11.23 -4.34 -0.94
N PRO A 73 -11.04 -5.37 -1.80
CA PRO A 73 -11.75 -5.48 -3.07
C PRO A 73 -13.28 -5.42 -2.90
N MET A 74 -13.95 -4.72 -3.81
CA MET A 74 -15.41 -4.55 -3.83
C MET A 74 -16.12 -5.79 -4.38
N TRP A 75 -16.03 -6.92 -3.66
CA TRP A 75 -16.69 -8.16 -4.05
C TRP A 75 -18.22 -7.99 -4.18
N HIS A 76 -18.81 -8.79 -5.07
CA HIS A 76 -20.23 -8.90 -5.37
C HIS A 76 -20.86 -7.63 -5.94
N ARG A 77 -20.02 -6.71 -6.45
CA ARG A 77 -20.46 -5.56 -7.22
C ARG A 77 -21.03 -5.99 -8.58
N ASP A 78 -20.29 -6.83 -9.30
CA ASP A 78 -20.58 -7.26 -10.66
C ASP A 78 -20.94 -8.76 -10.73
N LYS A 79 -21.52 -9.20 -11.86
CA LYS A 79 -21.88 -10.62 -12.06
C LYS A 79 -20.66 -11.52 -12.30
N ASP A 80 -19.65 -10.97 -12.96
CA ASP A 80 -18.35 -11.60 -13.20
C ASP A 80 -17.31 -10.86 -12.36
N GLU A 81 -16.60 -11.62 -11.52
CA GLU A 81 -15.60 -11.10 -10.59
C GLU A 81 -14.17 -11.43 -11.04
N THR A 82 -14.01 -12.05 -12.21
CA THR A 82 -12.71 -12.50 -12.74
C THR A 82 -11.73 -11.33 -12.86
N THR A 83 -12.18 -10.19 -13.39
CA THR A 83 -11.34 -8.99 -13.51
C THR A 83 -10.89 -8.47 -12.15
N LEU A 84 -11.79 -8.43 -11.16
CA LEU A 84 -11.46 -8.00 -9.80
C LEU A 84 -10.46 -8.97 -9.14
N ALA A 85 -10.68 -10.28 -9.31
CA ALA A 85 -9.77 -11.30 -8.80
C ALA A 85 -8.36 -11.20 -9.41
N CYS A 86 -8.27 -11.06 -10.74
CA CYS A 86 -7.00 -10.85 -11.43
C CYS A 86 -6.31 -9.55 -10.97
N TYR A 87 -7.09 -8.49 -10.76
CA TYR A 87 -6.57 -7.21 -10.28
C TYR A 87 -5.97 -7.32 -8.87
N THR A 88 -6.71 -7.91 -7.92
CA THR A 88 -6.22 -8.16 -6.56
C THR A 88 -5.00 -9.08 -6.57
N ALA A 89 -5.00 -10.12 -7.41
CA ALA A 89 -3.86 -11.03 -7.57
C ALA A 89 -2.61 -10.31 -8.10
N MET A 90 -2.75 -9.39 -9.06
CA MET A 90 -1.64 -8.56 -9.53
C MET A 90 -1.01 -7.74 -8.40
N TYR A 91 -1.82 -7.19 -7.49
CA TYR A 91 -1.30 -6.48 -6.31
C TYR A 91 -0.61 -7.42 -5.33
N HIS A 92 -1.15 -8.61 -5.08
CA HIS A 92 -0.45 -9.63 -4.29
C HIS A 92 0.94 -9.97 -4.87
N ASP A 93 1.02 -10.14 -6.20
CA ASP A 93 2.28 -10.40 -6.88
C ASP A 93 3.24 -9.20 -6.79
N MET A 94 2.74 -7.97 -6.88
CA MET A 94 3.54 -6.76 -6.65
C MET A 94 4.12 -6.72 -5.24
N MET A 95 3.28 -6.91 -4.20
CA MET A 95 3.73 -6.90 -2.80
C MET A 95 4.79 -7.96 -2.52
N ARG A 96 4.63 -9.17 -3.07
CA ARG A 96 5.64 -10.24 -3.01
C ARG A 96 6.95 -9.82 -3.71
N SER A 97 6.85 -9.13 -4.83
CA SER A 97 8.01 -8.76 -5.66
C SER A 97 8.88 -7.66 -5.02
N LEU A 98 8.31 -6.78 -4.19
CA LEU A 98 9.04 -5.71 -3.49
C LEU A 98 10.19 -6.21 -2.60
N LYS A 99 10.13 -7.46 -2.14
CA LYS A 99 11.21 -8.12 -1.37
C LYS A 99 11.78 -9.34 -2.07
N GLY A 100 11.83 -9.32 -3.41
CA GLY A 100 12.50 -10.34 -4.21
C GLY A 100 11.86 -11.72 -4.10
N GLY A 101 10.53 -11.78 -3.96
CA GLY A 101 9.79 -13.04 -3.89
C GLY A 101 9.50 -13.55 -2.48
N LYS A 102 10.00 -12.89 -1.43
CA LYS A 102 9.68 -13.25 -0.04
C LYS A 102 8.15 -13.17 0.21
N PRO A 103 7.59 -14.06 1.04
CA PRO A 103 6.19 -13.94 1.46
C PRO A 103 5.89 -12.56 2.07
N PHE A 104 4.66 -12.10 1.89
CA PHE A 104 4.12 -10.88 2.49
C PHE A 104 2.98 -11.24 3.46
N VAL A 105 2.60 -10.28 4.31
CA VAL A 105 1.45 -10.41 5.21
C VAL A 105 0.27 -9.62 4.65
N LEU A 106 -0.91 -10.24 4.57
CA LEU A 106 -2.16 -9.50 4.42
C LEU A 106 -2.54 -8.98 5.80
N MET A 107 -2.22 -7.72 6.09
CA MET A 107 -2.38 -7.14 7.43
C MET A 107 -3.85 -6.89 7.72
N GLU A 108 -4.56 -6.32 6.75
CA GLU A 108 -5.99 -6.08 6.89
C GLU A 108 -6.80 -6.60 5.70
N SER A 109 -7.99 -7.09 6.03
CA SER A 109 -9.08 -7.37 5.11
C SER A 109 -10.39 -7.34 5.88
N THR A 110 -11.52 -7.15 5.19
CA THR A 110 -12.83 -7.28 5.85
C THR A 110 -13.32 -8.73 5.80
N PRO A 111 -13.78 -9.31 6.93
CA PRO A 111 -14.50 -10.58 6.91
C PRO A 111 -15.91 -10.43 6.33
N SER A 112 -16.42 -9.20 6.16
CA SER A 112 -17.77 -8.93 5.67
C SER A 112 -17.79 -7.69 4.78
N THR A 113 -18.09 -6.52 5.34
CA THR A 113 -18.26 -5.26 4.61
C THR A 113 -17.26 -4.21 5.06
N THR A 114 -16.98 -3.24 4.21
CA THR A 114 -16.34 -1.98 4.59
C THR A 114 -17.39 -0.90 4.90
N ASN A 115 -16.98 0.21 5.50
CA ASN A 115 -17.85 1.35 5.86
C ASN A 115 -17.66 2.58 4.96
N TRP A 116 -16.57 2.68 4.21
CA TRP A 116 -16.19 3.84 3.40
C TRP A 116 -16.47 3.67 1.90
N GLN A 117 -16.83 2.47 1.46
CA GLN A 117 -17.16 2.21 0.06
C GLN A 117 -18.58 2.71 -0.29
N PRO A 118 -18.87 3.03 -1.56
CA PRO A 118 -20.19 3.49 -1.99
C PRO A 118 -21.34 2.51 -1.65
N THR A 119 -21.03 1.24 -1.42
CA THR A 119 -22.00 0.23 -0.99
C THR A 119 -21.32 -0.81 -0.09
N SER A 120 -21.83 -0.99 1.13
CA SER A 120 -21.39 -2.02 2.06
C SER A 120 -22.08 -3.36 1.76
N LYS A 121 -21.65 -4.06 0.70
CA LYS A 121 -22.18 -5.39 0.34
C LYS A 121 -21.53 -6.49 1.18
N LEU A 122 -22.35 -7.38 1.76
CA LEU A 122 -21.88 -8.57 2.48
C LEU A 122 -21.16 -9.55 1.54
N LYS A 123 -20.02 -10.09 2.00
CA LYS A 123 -19.41 -11.29 1.41
C LYS A 123 -20.39 -12.45 1.45
N LYS A 124 -20.45 -13.23 0.36
CA LYS A 124 -21.28 -14.45 0.28
C LYS A 124 -20.71 -15.56 1.19
N PRO A 125 -21.54 -16.51 1.65
CA PRO A 125 -21.06 -17.65 2.44
C PRO A 125 -19.98 -18.46 1.69
N GLY A 126 -18.87 -18.78 2.36
CA GLY A 126 -17.77 -19.60 1.81
C GLY A 126 -16.58 -18.84 1.23
N MET A 127 -16.57 -17.50 1.38
CA MET A 127 -15.44 -16.59 1.12
C MET A 127 -14.92 -15.96 2.40
#